data_AF-A0A327JMX9-F1
#
_entry.id   AF-A0A327JMX9-F1
#
_cell.length_a   1.000
_cell.length_b   1.000
_cell.length_c   1.000
_cell.angle_alpha   90.00
_cell.angle_beta   90.00
_cell.angle_gamma   90.00
#
_symmetry.space_group_name_H-M   'P 1'
#
loop_
_entity.id
_entity.type
_entity.pdbx_description
1 polymer ?
#
loop_
_entity_poly.entity_id
_entity_poly.type
_entity_poly.pdbx_seq_one_letter_code
_entity_poly.pdbx_strand_id
1 'polypeptide(L)'
;MLPAEQAFAQAGAAGAPAAATAAQQQTLSREQIEALVAPIALYSDDLLSQVLMASTYPLEIVQAARWQKANAKLTGTALQDALKQQSWDASVKALVAIPQTLTMLNDKLDWTQRLGDAFLAQQGDVLDAVQRLRARADAAGKLKTTQQQKVSTQSSAGKTVYVIQQADPQVVYVPAYDPAVVYGGWPYPAYPPVSYYPPGYVASSALWFGAGVAAGAALWGGCNWGARQVNVNVNRFNNFNGTNINNSNWQHDVGHRGGVPYGDGDVGRQFGRGAA
;
A
#
# COMPACT_ATOMS: atom_id res chain seq x y z
N MET A 1 -4.24 -41.07 75.76
CA MET A 1 -5.59 -40.48 75.61
C MET A 1 -5.82 -40.23 74.13
N LEU A 2 -6.76 -40.95 73.52
CA LEU A 2 -7.45 -40.67 72.24
C LEU A 2 -8.78 -39.94 72.58
N PRO A 3 -9.46 -39.20 71.68
CA PRO A 3 -9.91 -39.55 70.31
C PRO A 3 -9.43 -38.54 69.23
N ALA A 4 -9.36 -38.75 67.90
CA ALA A 4 -10.17 -39.41 66.85
C ALA A 4 -11.39 -38.60 66.33
N GLU A 5 -11.25 -37.95 65.16
CA GLU A 5 -12.30 -37.57 64.17
C GLU A 5 -11.57 -37.08 62.88
N GLN A 6 -11.49 -37.87 61.80
CA GLN A 6 -12.41 -38.00 60.65
C GLN A 6 -12.46 -36.83 59.62
N ALA A 7 -11.92 -37.16 58.45
CA ALA A 7 -12.06 -36.66 57.07
C ALA A 7 -12.96 -35.46 56.72
N PHE A 8 -12.46 -34.61 55.80
CA PHE A 8 -13.16 -34.27 54.54
C PHE A 8 -12.15 -34.09 53.40
N ALA A 9 -12.27 -34.93 52.37
CA ALA A 9 -11.76 -34.65 51.04
C ALA A 9 -12.86 -33.92 50.26
N GLN A 10 -12.54 -32.82 49.58
CA GLN A 10 -13.29 -32.44 48.39
C GLN A 10 -12.44 -31.63 47.42
N ALA A 11 -12.32 -32.20 46.22
CA ALA A 11 -11.68 -31.63 45.06
C ALA A 11 -12.40 -30.35 44.59
N GLY A 12 -11.62 -29.30 44.39
CA GLY A 12 -12.00 -28.16 43.55
C GLY A 12 -10.94 -28.01 42.48
N ALA A 13 -11.23 -28.50 41.28
CA ALA A 13 -10.43 -28.24 40.09
C ALA A 13 -10.44 -26.73 39.83
N ALA A 14 -9.40 -26.03 40.29
CA ALA A 14 -9.12 -24.68 39.86
C ALA A 14 -8.72 -24.77 38.39
N GLY A 15 -9.65 -24.44 37.50
CA GLY A 15 -9.41 -24.29 36.08
C GLY A 15 -8.20 -23.37 35.89
N ALA A 16 -7.14 -23.94 35.30
CA ALA A 16 -6.03 -23.15 34.80
C ALA A 16 -6.60 -22.07 33.87
N PRO A 17 -6.09 -20.82 33.93
CA PRO A 17 -6.50 -19.80 32.99
C PRO A 17 -6.24 -20.33 31.59
N ALA A 18 -7.28 -20.29 30.76
CA ALA A 18 -7.18 -20.60 29.34
C ALA A 18 -5.97 -19.86 28.80
N ALA A 19 -4.96 -20.63 28.35
CA ALA A 19 -3.81 -20.10 27.65
C ALA A 19 -4.36 -19.18 26.56
N ALA A 20 -4.00 -17.90 26.66
CA ALA A 20 -4.21 -16.92 25.62
C ALA A 20 -3.79 -17.58 24.31
N THR A 21 -4.74 -17.72 23.39
CA THR A 21 -4.48 -18.19 22.04
C THR A 21 -3.38 -17.30 21.50
N ALA A 22 -2.16 -17.84 21.37
CA ALA A 22 -1.07 -17.17 20.70
C ALA A 22 -1.64 -16.66 19.37
N ALA A 23 -1.54 -15.35 19.13
CA ALA A 23 -1.97 -14.75 17.87
C ALA A 23 -1.32 -15.56 16.73
N GLN A 24 -2.11 -16.39 16.06
CA GLN A 24 -1.64 -17.18 14.94
C GLN A 24 -1.19 -16.21 13.86
N GLN A 25 0.08 -16.32 13.49
CA GLN A 25 0.65 -15.78 12.26
C GLN A 25 -0.38 -15.88 11.14
N GLN A 26 -0.76 -14.74 10.57
CA GLN A 26 -1.63 -14.73 9.41
C GLN A 26 -0.91 -14.06 8.25
N THR A 27 0.14 -14.73 7.79
CA THR A 27 0.59 -14.62 6.40
C THR A 27 -0.65 -14.72 5.51
N LEU A 28 -0.91 -13.66 4.75
CA LEU A 28 -2.07 -13.58 3.89
C LEU A 28 -1.93 -14.61 2.76
N SER A 29 -3.04 -15.26 2.45
CA SER A 29 -3.13 -16.14 1.29
C SER A 29 -2.95 -15.34 0.00
N ARG A 30 -2.59 -16.04 -1.06
CA ARG A 30 -2.44 -15.45 -2.40
C ARG A 30 -3.68 -14.67 -2.83
N GLU A 31 -4.86 -15.23 -2.58
CA GLU A 31 -6.17 -14.67 -2.95
C GLU A 31 -6.47 -13.41 -2.12
N GLN A 32 -6.13 -13.44 -0.83
CA GLN A 32 -6.27 -12.27 0.05
C GLN A 32 -5.37 -11.12 -0.41
N ILE A 33 -4.13 -11.40 -0.80
CA ILE A 33 -3.21 -10.38 -1.34
C ILE A 33 -3.70 -9.85 -2.68
N GLU A 34 -4.15 -10.72 -3.60
CA GLU A 34 -4.74 -10.28 -4.87
C GLU A 34 -5.95 -9.36 -4.63
N ALA A 35 -6.86 -9.70 -3.72
CA ALA A 35 -7.99 -8.85 -3.37
C ALA A 35 -7.56 -7.50 -2.76
N LEU A 36 -6.50 -7.52 -1.96
CA LEU A 36 -5.95 -6.33 -1.29
C LEU A 36 -5.33 -5.34 -2.28
N VAL A 37 -4.55 -5.82 -3.25
CA VAL A 37 -3.87 -4.95 -4.24
C VAL A 37 -4.71 -4.65 -5.47
N ALA A 38 -5.82 -5.36 -5.68
CA ALA A 38 -6.70 -5.19 -6.84
C ALA A 38 -7.10 -3.74 -7.18
N PRO A 39 -7.36 -2.85 -6.21
CA PRO A 39 -7.76 -1.48 -6.49
C PRO A 39 -6.63 -0.60 -7.03
N ILE A 40 -5.36 -1.01 -6.86
CA ILE A 40 -4.17 -0.23 -7.21
C ILE A 40 -3.25 -0.95 -8.19
N ALA A 41 -3.49 -2.23 -8.50
CA ALA A 41 -2.59 -3.03 -9.35
C ALA A 41 -2.42 -2.48 -10.77
N LEU A 42 -3.36 -1.67 -11.27
CA LEU A 42 -3.27 -1.04 -12.59
C LEU A 42 -2.70 0.39 -12.54
N TYR A 43 -2.20 0.85 -11.39
CA TYR A 43 -1.48 2.12 -11.29
C TYR A 43 -0.13 2.03 -12.00
N SER A 44 0.41 3.17 -12.42
CA SER A 44 1.80 3.24 -12.91
C SER A 44 2.78 2.77 -11.83
N ASP A 45 3.90 2.18 -12.24
CA ASP A 45 4.84 1.51 -11.32
C ASP A 45 5.39 2.45 -10.25
N ASP A 46 5.59 3.71 -10.60
CA ASP A 46 6.04 4.77 -9.71
C ASP A 46 4.95 5.13 -8.68
N LEU A 47 3.72 5.40 -9.13
CA LEU A 47 2.57 5.66 -8.25
C LEU A 47 2.25 4.47 -7.34
N LEU A 48 2.24 3.26 -7.88
CA LEU A 48 2.03 2.03 -7.13
C LEU A 48 3.04 1.89 -6.00
N SER A 49 4.34 2.06 -6.31
CA SER A 49 5.38 1.96 -5.29
C SER A 49 5.21 3.03 -4.20
N GLN A 50 4.85 4.27 -4.57
CA GLN A 50 4.55 5.34 -3.63
C GLN A 50 3.39 4.99 -2.70
N VAL A 51 2.32 4.42 -3.23
CA VAL A 51 1.16 3.95 -2.44
C VAL A 51 1.56 2.84 -1.47
N LEU A 52 2.32 1.85 -1.94
CA LEU A 52 2.79 0.74 -1.10
C LEU A 52 3.66 1.24 0.06
N MET A 53 4.64 2.10 -0.22
CA MET A 53 5.51 2.69 0.81
C MET A 53 4.70 3.54 1.82
N ALA A 54 3.84 4.45 1.32
CA ALA A 54 3.05 5.34 2.17
C ALA A 54 2.05 4.58 3.04
N SER A 55 1.49 3.48 2.55
CA SER A 55 0.52 2.65 3.29
C SER A 55 1.07 2.09 4.60
N THR A 56 2.40 2.08 4.78
CA THR A 56 3.06 1.67 6.02
C THR A 56 3.01 2.73 7.14
N TYR A 57 2.50 3.94 6.84
CA TYR A 57 2.42 5.10 7.72
C TYR A 57 0.98 5.70 7.80
N PRO A 58 -0.01 4.94 8.28
CA PRO A 58 -1.42 5.35 8.25
C PRO A 58 -1.72 6.62 9.06
N LEU A 59 -1.02 6.88 10.17
CA LEU A 59 -1.20 8.10 10.94
C LEU A 59 -0.81 9.35 10.13
N GLU A 60 0.35 9.30 9.46
CA GLU A 60 0.82 10.40 8.63
C GLU A 60 -0.08 10.63 7.43
N ILE A 61 -0.66 9.56 6.84
CA ILE A 61 -1.67 9.68 5.78
C ILE A 61 -2.86 10.53 6.23
N VAL A 62 -3.39 10.30 7.44
CA VAL A 62 -4.51 11.08 7.97
C VAL A 62 -4.12 12.55 8.20
N GLN A 63 -2.92 12.77 8.76
CA GLN A 63 -2.41 14.13 8.97
C GLN A 63 -2.21 14.87 7.64
N ALA A 64 -1.59 14.20 6.68
CA ALA A 64 -1.32 14.72 5.35
C ALA A 64 -2.62 15.00 4.58
N ALA A 65 -3.63 14.15 4.66
CA ALA A 65 -4.92 14.37 4.00
C ALA A 65 -5.64 15.61 4.56
N ARG A 66 -5.63 15.80 5.89
CA ARG A 66 -6.18 17.01 6.52
C ARG A 66 -5.40 18.26 6.12
N TRP A 67 -4.07 18.18 6.09
CA TRP A 67 -3.21 19.28 5.67
C TRP A 67 -3.42 19.62 4.19
N GLN A 68 -3.51 18.62 3.31
CA GLN A 68 -3.76 18.80 1.89
C GLN A 68 -5.07 19.53 1.66
N LYS A 69 -6.13 19.16 2.38
CA LYS A 69 -7.43 19.84 2.30
C LYS A 69 -7.35 21.30 2.76
N ALA A 70 -6.62 21.59 3.84
CA ALA A 70 -6.41 22.95 4.32
C ALA A 70 -5.52 23.79 3.37
N ASN A 71 -4.68 23.14 2.57
CA ASN A 71 -3.69 23.77 1.70
C ASN A 71 -3.93 23.48 0.20
N ALA A 72 -5.17 23.19 -0.20
CA ALA A 72 -5.50 22.70 -1.54
C ALA A 72 -5.14 23.65 -2.70
N LYS A 73 -4.80 24.91 -2.39
CA LYS A 73 -4.34 25.93 -3.36
C LYS A 73 -2.84 25.87 -3.63
N LEU A 74 -2.06 25.19 -2.80
CA LEU A 74 -0.62 25.05 -3.00
C LEU A 74 -0.36 24.04 -4.13
N THR A 75 0.45 24.45 -5.10
CA THR A 75 0.86 23.63 -6.24
C THR A 75 2.32 23.89 -6.57
N GLY A 76 2.91 23.02 -7.41
CA GLY A 76 4.28 23.16 -7.90
C GLY A 76 5.32 23.36 -6.77
N THR A 77 6.26 24.27 -6.98
CA THR A 77 7.35 24.55 -6.04
C THR A 77 6.85 25.02 -4.67
N ALA A 78 5.77 25.81 -4.62
CA ALA A 78 5.22 26.28 -3.35
C ALA A 78 4.68 25.12 -2.49
N LEU A 79 4.03 24.15 -3.11
CA LEU A 79 3.63 22.91 -2.44
C LEU A 79 4.87 22.13 -1.96
N GLN A 80 5.84 21.95 -2.84
CA GLN A 80 7.07 21.21 -2.52
C GLN A 80 7.81 21.82 -1.33
N ASP A 81 7.97 23.14 -1.28
CA ASP A 81 8.66 23.82 -0.18
C ASP A 81 7.89 23.72 1.13
N ALA A 82 6.55 23.79 1.09
CA ALA A 82 5.72 23.57 2.27
C ALA A 82 5.80 22.13 2.79
N LEU A 83 5.91 21.15 1.88
CA LEU A 83 6.07 19.73 2.23
C LEU A 83 7.43 19.41 2.86
N LYS A 84 8.51 20.11 2.46
CA LYS A 84 9.83 19.95 3.10
C LYS A 84 9.81 20.26 4.60
N GLN A 85 8.89 21.12 5.04
CA GLN A 85 8.72 21.48 6.46
C GLN A 85 7.92 20.45 7.26
N GLN A 86 7.27 19.50 6.60
CA GLN A 86 6.50 18.45 7.28
C GLN A 86 7.44 17.35 7.75
N SER A 87 7.19 16.78 8.93
CA SER A 87 7.99 15.70 9.49
C SER A 87 7.64 14.33 8.93
N TRP A 88 6.73 14.23 7.97
CA TRP A 88 6.27 12.96 7.41
C TRP A 88 7.32 12.26 6.55
N ASP A 89 7.13 10.95 6.36
CA ASP A 89 7.88 10.15 5.40
C ASP A 89 7.74 10.73 3.98
N ALA A 90 8.81 10.60 3.19
CA ALA A 90 8.87 11.11 1.83
C ALA A 90 7.79 10.53 0.90
N SER A 91 7.35 9.29 1.13
CA SER A 91 6.29 8.66 0.35
C SER A 91 4.92 9.28 0.65
N VAL A 92 4.66 9.63 1.91
CA VAL A 92 3.43 10.35 2.32
C VAL A 92 3.44 11.76 1.73
N LYS A 93 4.57 12.48 1.81
CA LYS A 93 4.76 13.80 1.17
C LYS A 93 4.47 13.75 -0.33
N ALA A 94 4.97 12.73 -1.02
CA ALA A 94 4.72 12.57 -2.46
C ALA A 94 3.21 12.43 -2.78
N LEU A 95 2.45 11.71 -1.96
CA LEU A 95 1.00 11.55 -2.17
C LEU A 95 0.20 12.84 -1.93
N VAL A 96 0.73 13.82 -1.19
CA VAL A 96 0.07 15.15 -1.06
C VAL A 96 -0.02 15.86 -2.42
N ALA A 97 0.97 15.64 -3.30
CA ALA A 97 0.92 16.14 -4.68
C ALA A 97 -0.09 15.38 -5.56
N ILE A 98 -0.71 14.31 -5.05
CA ILE A 98 -1.65 13.44 -5.76
C ILE A 98 -2.92 13.27 -4.90
N PRO A 99 -3.75 14.33 -4.77
CA PRO A 99 -4.82 14.37 -3.77
C PRO A 99 -5.82 13.23 -3.87
N GLN A 100 -6.15 12.78 -5.08
CA GLN A 100 -7.07 11.65 -5.29
C GLN A 100 -6.58 10.38 -4.58
N THR A 101 -5.29 10.07 -4.73
CA THR A 101 -4.68 8.89 -4.13
C THR A 101 -4.57 9.06 -2.62
N LEU A 102 -4.08 10.20 -2.13
CA LEU A 102 -4.02 10.44 -0.69
C LEU A 102 -5.40 10.34 -0.01
N THR A 103 -6.44 10.87 -0.66
CA THR A 103 -7.83 10.77 -0.18
C THR A 103 -8.29 9.33 -0.11
N MET A 104 -7.97 8.51 -1.12
CA MET A 104 -8.30 7.07 -1.10
C MET A 104 -7.69 6.37 0.11
N LEU A 105 -6.40 6.61 0.41
CA LEU A 105 -5.77 5.98 1.57
C LEU A 105 -6.38 6.50 2.89
N ASN A 106 -6.72 7.78 2.97
CA ASN A 106 -7.38 8.37 4.15
C ASN A 106 -8.82 7.87 4.35
N ASP A 107 -9.58 7.65 3.28
CA ASP A 107 -10.98 7.23 3.39
C ASP A 107 -11.12 5.72 3.61
N LYS A 108 -10.07 4.96 3.30
CA LYS A 108 -10.01 3.50 3.42
C LYS A 108 -8.91 3.06 4.39
N LEU A 109 -8.85 3.65 5.59
CA LEU A 109 -7.77 3.41 6.56
C LEU A 109 -7.56 1.93 6.92
N ASP A 110 -8.63 1.17 7.15
CA ASP A 110 -8.51 -0.26 7.46
C ASP A 110 -7.84 -1.04 6.31
N TRP A 111 -8.19 -0.69 5.07
CA TRP A 111 -7.55 -1.27 3.88
C TRP A 111 -6.11 -0.80 3.73
N THR A 112 -5.85 0.49 3.98
CA THR A 112 -4.50 1.06 3.94
C THR A 112 -3.57 0.40 4.95
N GLN A 113 -4.01 0.21 6.19
CA GLN A 113 -3.21 -0.46 7.20
C GLN A 113 -2.93 -1.92 6.81
N ARG A 114 -3.95 -2.66 6.34
CA ARG A 114 -3.77 -4.03 5.84
C ARG A 114 -2.81 -4.10 4.65
N LEU A 115 -2.88 -3.14 3.73
CA LEU A 115 -1.97 -3.03 2.59
C LEU A 115 -0.53 -2.81 3.06
N GLY A 116 -0.31 -1.87 3.97
CA GLY A 116 1.01 -1.60 4.54
C GLY A 116 1.58 -2.80 5.28
N ASP A 117 0.77 -3.46 6.10
CA ASP A 117 1.18 -4.65 6.85
C ASP A 117 1.54 -5.81 5.93
N ALA A 118 0.73 -6.07 4.91
CA ALA A 118 1.02 -7.06 3.89
C ALA A 118 2.28 -6.73 3.09
N PHE A 119 2.52 -5.44 2.79
CA PHE A 119 3.72 -5.00 2.09
C PHE A 119 4.98 -5.19 2.93
N LEU A 120 4.92 -4.93 4.24
CA LEU A 120 6.03 -5.18 5.16
C LEU A 120 6.29 -6.67 5.38
N ALA A 121 5.24 -7.49 5.49
CA ALA A 121 5.34 -8.93 5.74
C ALA A 121 5.74 -9.73 4.49
N GLN A 122 5.16 -9.38 3.34
CA GLN A 122 5.11 -10.20 2.13
C GLN A 122 5.34 -9.37 0.86
N GLN A 123 6.32 -8.45 0.88
CA GLN A 123 6.62 -7.55 -0.23
C GLN A 123 6.66 -8.24 -1.59
N GLY A 124 7.34 -9.38 -1.69
CA GLY A 124 7.44 -10.11 -2.95
C GLY A 124 6.12 -10.72 -3.43
N ASP A 125 5.29 -11.22 -2.52
CA ASP A 125 3.99 -11.80 -2.89
C ASP A 125 2.98 -10.72 -3.28
N VAL A 126 3.07 -9.54 -2.64
CA VAL A 126 2.32 -8.32 -3.01
C VAL A 126 2.65 -7.89 -4.44
N LEU A 127 3.93 -7.80 -4.79
CA LEU A 127 4.35 -7.43 -6.15
C LEU A 127 3.99 -8.50 -7.18
N ASP A 128 4.10 -9.79 -6.84
CA ASP A 128 3.66 -10.86 -7.73
C ASP A 128 2.13 -10.84 -7.93
N ALA A 129 1.36 -10.50 -6.90
CA ALA A 129 -0.10 -10.35 -7.02
C ALA A 129 -0.47 -9.23 -7.99
N VAL A 130 0.22 -8.10 -7.94
CA VAL A 130 0.04 -7.01 -8.91
C VAL A 130 0.29 -7.51 -10.34
N GLN A 131 1.39 -8.23 -10.58
CA GLN A 131 1.70 -8.75 -11.92
C GLN A 131 0.66 -9.75 -12.43
N ARG A 132 0.14 -10.63 -11.55
CA ARG A 132 -0.96 -11.54 -11.90
C ARG A 132 -2.24 -10.81 -12.29
N LEU A 133 -2.57 -9.73 -11.59
CA LEU A 133 -3.74 -8.91 -11.92
C LEU A 133 -3.54 -8.10 -13.19
N ARG A 134 -2.34 -7.58 -13.44
CA ARG A 134 -2.00 -6.93 -14.72
C ARG A 134 -2.14 -7.92 -15.90
N ALA A 135 -1.67 -9.16 -15.73
CA ALA A 135 -1.86 -10.21 -16.72
C ALA A 135 -3.35 -10.53 -16.97
N ARG A 136 -4.18 -10.56 -15.92
CA ARG A 136 -5.64 -10.73 -16.08
C ARG A 136 -6.29 -9.57 -16.82
N ALA A 137 -5.92 -8.33 -16.48
CA ALA A 137 -6.44 -7.15 -17.15
C ALA A 137 -6.02 -7.08 -18.63
N ASP A 138 -4.81 -7.51 -18.96
CA ASP A 138 -4.33 -7.65 -20.33
C ASP A 138 -5.09 -8.74 -21.08
N ALA A 139 -5.25 -9.93 -20.50
CA ALA A 139 -6.03 -11.03 -21.07
C ALA A 139 -7.52 -10.65 -21.30
N ALA A 140 -8.09 -9.80 -20.43
CA ALA A 140 -9.43 -9.24 -20.60
C ALA A 140 -9.50 -8.08 -21.61
N GLY A 141 -8.37 -7.67 -22.21
CA GLY A 141 -8.26 -6.57 -23.16
C GLY A 141 -8.49 -5.18 -22.54
N LYS A 142 -8.31 -5.05 -21.22
CA LYS A 142 -8.58 -3.84 -20.42
C LYS A 142 -7.32 -3.08 -20.01
N LEU A 143 -6.15 -3.71 -20.09
CA LEU A 143 -4.86 -3.06 -19.89
C LEU A 143 -4.25 -2.67 -21.24
N LYS A 144 -4.29 -1.37 -21.58
CA LYS A 144 -3.82 -0.86 -22.87
C LYS A 144 -3.04 0.45 -22.70
N THR A 145 -2.15 0.71 -23.66
CA THR A 145 -1.59 2.05 -23.86
C THR A 145 -2.70 3.00 -24.31
N THR A 146 -2.73 4.17 -23.70
CA THR A 146 -3.70 5.25 -23.95
C THR A 146 -2.94 6.59 -23.98
N GLN A 147 -3.66 7.71 -24.03
CA GLN A 147 -3.05 9.03 -23.90
C GLN A 147 -2.57 9.32 -22.47
N GLN A 148 -3.09 8.58 -21.48
CA GLN A 148 -2.79 8.77 -20.05
C GLN A 148 -1.64 7.87 -19.58
N GLN A 149 -1.54 6.65 -20.13
CA GLN A 149 -0.54 5.67 -19.71
C GLN A 149 0.09 4.92 -20.88
N LYS A 150 1.32 4.48 -20.68
CA LYS A 150 2.03 3.55 -21.55
C LYS A 150 2.13 2.19 -20.86
N VAL A 151 1.67 1.15 -21.55
CA VAL A 151 1.81 -0.25 -21.12
C VAL A 151 2.86 -0.92 -21.99
N SER A 152 3.79 -1.62 -21.37
CA SER A 152 4.79 -2.44 -22.06
C SER A 152 5.01 -3.75 -21.33
N THR A 153 5.49 -4.75 -22.07
CA THR A 153 5.85 -6.06 -21.51
C THR A 153 7.35 -6.28 -21.63
N GLN A 154 7.94 -6.84 -20.59
CA GLN A 154 9.34 -7.24 -20.55
C GLN A 154 9.44 -8.71 -20.16
N SER A 155 10.48 -9.40 -20.62
CA SER A 155 10.82 -10.74 -20.13
C SER A 155 11.80 -10.60 -18.99
N SER A 156 11.46 -11.15 -17.82
CA SER A 156 12.36 -11.22 -16.66
C SER A 156 12.27 -12.62 -16.05
N ALA A 157 13.42 -13.29 -15.93
CA ALA A 157 13.50 -14.66 -15.39
C ALA A 157 12.48 -15.65 -16.02
N GLY A 158 12.25 -15.53 -17.34
CA GLY A 158 11.31 -16.39 -18.07
C GLY A 158 9.83 -16.08 -17.84
N LYS A 159 9.50 -14.97 -17.18
CA LYS A 159 8.13 -14.50 -16.94
C LYS A 159 7.88 -13.17 -17.68
N THR A 160 6.65 -13.00 -18.16
CA THR A 160 6.18 -11.70 -18.68
C THR A 160 5.94 -10.76 -17.50
N VAL A 161 6.60 -9.60 -17.54
CA VAL A 161 6.41 -8.50 -16.60
C VAL A 161 5.71 -7.36 -17.33
N TYR A 162 4.58 -6.92 -16.79
CA TYR A 162 3.82 -5.77 -17.26
C TYR A 162 4.33 -4.52 -16.54
N VAL A 163 4.79 -3.54 -17.31
CA VAL A 163 5.28 -2.24 -16.84
C VAL A 163 4.29 -1.17 -17.28
N ILE A 164 3.77 -0.40 -16.32
CA ILE A 164 2.83 0.70 -16.57
C ILE A 164 3.54 2.01 -16.21
N GLN A 165 3.56 2.95 -17.14
CA GLN A 165 4.16 4.26 -16.97
C GLN A 165 3.15 5.36 -17.31
N GLN A 166 3.31 6.53 -16.72
CA GLN A 166 2.62 7.72 -17.20
C GLN A 166 3.04 8.00 -18.66
N ALA A 167 2.09 8.37 -19.52
CA ALA A 167 2.41 8.69 -20.92
C ALA A 167 3.27 9.97 -21.01
N ASP A 168 2.95 10.96 -20.18
CA ASP A 168 3.81 12.11 -19.90
C ASP A 168 4.42 11.95 -18.49
N PRO A 169 5.75 11.84 -18.35
CA PRO A 169 6.40 11.69 -17.04
C PRO A 169 6.17 12.84 -16.06
N GLN A 170 5.69 14.01 -16.51
CA GLN A 170 5.40 15.16 -15.65
C GLN A 170 3.94 15.16 -15.13
N VAL A 171 3.05 14.43 -15.79
CA VAL A 171 1.62 14.41 -15.47
C VAL A 171 1.21 13.03 -14.95
N VAL A 172 0.67 12.99 -13.75
CA VAL A 172 0.19 11.77 -13.12
C VAL A 172 -1.31 11.64 -13.36
N TYR A 173 -1.69 10.63 -14.13
CA TYR A 173 -3.05 10.14 -14.23
C TYR A 173 -3.23 8.95 -13.29
N VAL A 174 -4.24 9.05 -12.41
CA VAL A 174 -4.62 7.96 -11.50
C VAL A 174 -5.83 7.24 -12.09
N PRO A 175 -5.69 5.97 -12.52
CA PRO A 175 -6.82 5.22 -13.04
C PRO A 175 -7.81 4.91 -11.91
N ALA A 176 -9.10 5.00 -12.20
CA ALA A 176 -10.16 4.41 -11.39
C ALA A 176 -10.91 3.38 -12.22
N TYR A 177 -11.30 2.28 -11.60
CA TYR A 177 -11.93 1.16 -12.27
C TYR A 177 -12.66 0.28 -11.28
N ASP A 178 -13.56 -0.56 -11.79
CA ASP A 178 -14.15 -1.64 -11.01
C ASP A 178 -13.29 -2.91 -11.17
N PRO A 179 -12.63 -3.40 -10.11
CA PRO A 179 -11.86 -4.64 -10.13
C PRO A 179 -12.65 -5.86 -10.64
N ALA A 180 -13.95 -5.95 -10.33
CA ALA A 180 -14.79 -7.07 -10.77
C ALA A 180 -14.97 -7.09 -12.30
N VAL A 181 -14.88 -5.92 -12.94
CA VAL A 181 -15.02 -5.75 -14.39
C VAL A 181 -13.68 -5.89 -15.11
N VAL A 182 -12.63 -5.19 -14.65
CA VAL A 182 -11.38 -5.11 -15.41
C VAL A 182 -10.58 -6.40 -15.46
N TYR A 183 -10.76 -7.29 -14.48
CA TYR A 183 -10.04 -8.57 -14.41
C TYR A 183 -10.77 -9.75 -15.05
N GLY A 184 -11.90 -9.51 -15.76
CA GLY A 184 -12.62 -10.56 -16.47
C GLY A 184 -13.48 -11.47 -15.59
N GLY A 185 -14.07 -10.91 -14.52
CA GLY A 185 -14.83 -11.63 -13.49
C GLY A 185 -13.93 -12.04 -12.32
N TRP A 186 -14.26 -11.57 -11.12
CA TRP A 186 -13.43 -11.80 -9.94
C TRP A 186 -13.50 -13.28 -9.49
N PRO A 187 -12.38 -14.02 -9.43
CA PRO A 187 -12.41 -15.47 -9.24
C PRO A 187 -12.52 -15.91 -7.78
N TYR A 188 -12.47 -14.99 -6.81
CA TYR A 188 -12.49 -15.31 -5.38
C TYR A 188 -13.71 -14.69 -4.69
N PRO A 189 -14.87 -15.35 -4.70
CA PRO A 189 -16.09 -14.83 -4.05
C PRO A 189 -15.90 -14.55 -2.55
N ALA A 190 -15.06 -15.33 -1.87
CA ALA A 190 -14.76 -15.15 -0.45
C ALA A 190 -13.88 -13.92 -0.14
N TYR A 191 -13.19 -13.38 -1.15
CA TYR A 191 -12.27 -12.25 -1.01
C TYR A 191 -12.56 -11.20 -2.08
N PRO A 192 -13.70 -10.48 -2.00
CA PRO A 192 -14.01 -9.44 -2.96
C PRO A 192 -13.02 -8.26 -2.84
N PRO A 193 -12.64 -7.60 -3.94
CA PRO A 193 -11.81 -6.41 -3.91
C PRO A 193 -12.49 -5.25 -3.20
N VAL A 194 -11.69 -4.35 -2.63
CA VAL A 194 -12.21 -3.07 -2.11
C VAL A 194 -12.50 -2.13 -3.29
N SER A 195 -13.75 -1.68 -3.43
CA SER A 195 -14.07 -0.65 -4.42
C SER A 195 -13.83 0.76 -3.85
N TYR A 196 -13.19 1.60 -4.65
CA TYR A 196 -13.07 3.03 -4.40
C TYR A 196 -13.27 3.78 -5.72
N TYR A 197 -14.16 4.78 -5.70
CA TYR A 197 -14.46 5.60 -6.86
C TYR A 197 -14.28 7.06 -6.49
N PRO A 198 -13.41 7.80 -7.18
CA PRO A 198 -13.21 9.22 -6.92
C PRO A 198 -14.45 10.03 -7.34
N PRO A 199 -14.64 11.25 -6.80
CA PRO A 199 -15.69 12.15 -7.26
C PRO A 199 -15.63 12.37 -8.78
N GLY A 200 -16.77 12.28 -9.44
CA GLY A 200 -16.88 12.41 -10.90
C GLY A 200 -16.54 11.14 -11.69
N TYR A 201 -16.25 10.01 -11.02
CA TYR A 201 -16.10 8.72 -11.68
C TYR A 201 -17.35 8.38 -12.50
N VAL A 202 -17.12 7.97 -13.74
CA VAL A 202 -18.16 7.44 -14.63
C VAL A 202 -17.85 5.98 -14.87
N ALA A 203 -18.84 5.12 -14.61
CA ALA A 203 -18.71 3.69 -14.82
C ALA A 203 -18.24 3.39 -16.25
N SER A 204 -17.14 2.65 -16.34
CA SER A 204 -16.45 2.32 -17.58
C SER A 204 -16.26 0.81 -17.64
N SER A 205 -16.31 0.25 -18.84
CA SER A 205 -15.97 -1.17 -19.04
C SER A 205 -14.45 -1.43 -18.98
N ALA A 206 -13.65 -0.38 -18.75
CA ALA A 206 -12.19 -0.40 -18.67
C ALA A 206 -11.71 0.63 -17.63
N LEU A 207 -10.48 1.13 -17.77
CA LEU A 207 -9.96 2.21 -16.94
C LEU A 207 -10.67 3.53 -17.23
N TRP A 208 -11.04 4.26 -16.18
CA TRP A 208 -11.42 5.66 -16.24
C TRP A 208 -10.27 6.50 -15.69
N PHE A 209 -10.01 7.66 -16.29
CA PHE A 209 -9.01 8.61 -15.82
C PHE A 209 -9.67 9.96 -15.56
N GLY A 210 -9.41 10.52 -14.38
CA GLY A 210 -9.74 11.91 -14.10
C GLY A 210 -8.75 12.87 -14.77
N ALA A 211 -8.80 14.14 -14.35
CA ALA A 211 -7.80 15.12 -14.75
C ALA A 211 -6.41 14.69 -14.25
N GLY A 212 -5.40 14.80 -15.12
CA GLY A 212 -4.01 14.57 -14.74
C GLY A 212 -3.50 15.67 -13.81
N VAL A 213 -2.61 15.31 -12.88
CA VAL A 213 -1.98 16.26 -11.96
C VAL A 213 -0.50 16.43 -12.29
N ALA A 214 0.00 17.66 -12.28
CA ALA A 214 1.41 17.97 -12.52
C ALA A 214 2.28 17.61 -11.30
N ALA A 215 2.48 16.31 -11.08
CA ALA A 215 3.13 15.75 -9.89
C ALA A 215 4.21 14.70 -10.23
N GLY A 216 4.65 14.63 -11.49
CA GLY A 216 5.63 13.62 -11.92
C GLY A 216 6.95 13.68 -11.15
N ALA A 217 7.38 14.87 -10.73
CA ALA A 217 8.58 15.04 -9.90
C ALA A 217 8.45 14.45 -8.48
N ALA A 218 7.23 14.31 -7.96
CA ALA A 218 6.96 13.71 -6.65
C ALA A 218 7.08 12.18 -6.67
N LEU A 219 6.92 11.55 -7.85
CA LEU A 219 7.02 10.11 -8.03
C LEU A 219 8.47 9.69 -8.28
N TRP A 220 9.13 9.33 -7.18
CA TRP A 220 10.52 8.88 -7.15
C TRP A 220 10.66 7.37 -6.93
N GLY A 221 9.58 6.67 -6.57
CA GLY A 221 9.61 5.23 -6.36
C GLY A 221 9.58 4.44 -7.67
N GLY A 222 9.89 3.16 -7.58
CA GLY A 222 9.72 2.20 -8.66
C GLY A 222 9.53 0.79 -8.14
N CYS A 223 9.12 -0.11 -9.04
CA CYS A 223 9.03 -1.53 -8.76
C CYS A 223 10.16 -2.27 -9.50
N ASN A 224 11.09 -2.86 -8.75
CA ASN A 224 12.03 -3.83 -9.30
C ASN A 224 11.37 -5.21 -9.30
N TRP A 225 10.62 -5.48 -10.38
CA TRP A 225 9.85 -6.72 -10.54
C TRP A 225 10.72 -7.98 -10.46
N GLY A 226 11.95 -7.95 -11.00
CA GLY A 226 12.86 -9.10 -10.98
C GLY A 226 13.40 -9.42 -9.59
N ALA A 227 13.69 -8.39 -8.78
CA ALA A 227 14.14 -8.55 -7.40
C ALA A 227 12.99 -8.60 -6.38
N ARG A 228 11.73 -8.51 -6.83
CA ARG A 228 10.53 -8.54 -5.98
C ARG A 228 10.57 -7.50 -4.85
N GLN A 229 11.07 -6.30 -5.15
CA GLN A 229 11.19 -5.19 -4.19
C GLN A 229 10.88 -3.84 -4.84
N VAL A 230 10.56 -2.83 -4.04
CA VAL A 230 10.48 -1.43 -4.50
C VAL A 230 11.86 -0.76 -4.40
N ASN A 231 12.11 0.21 -5.27
CA ASN A 231 13.34 0.96 -5.30
C ASN A 231 13.08 2.47 -5.35
N VAL A 232 14.15 3.24 -5.11
CA VAL A 232 14.17 4.68 -5.04
C VAL A 232 15.02 5.23 -6.18
N ASN A 233 14.43 6.08 -7.00
CA ASN A 233 15.17 6.95 -7.90
C ASN A 233 15.78 8.10 -7.07
N VAL A 234 17.03 7.92 -6.65
CA VAL A 234 17.73 8.86 -5.76
C VAL A 234 17.76 10.30 -6.28
N ASN A 235 17.83 10.49 -7.60
CA ASN A 235 17.85 11.83 -8.20
C ASN A 235 16.50 12.54 -8.03
N ARG A 236 15.39 11.84 -8.32
CA ARG A 236 14.05 12.40 -8.11
C ARG A 236 13.74 12.58 -6.63
N PHE A 237 14.15 11.62 -5.80
CA PHE A 237 13.98 11.69 -4.35
C PHE A 237 14.66 12.93 -3.77
N ASN A 238 15.94 13.13 -4.09
CA ASN A 238 16.72 14.27 -3.60
C ASN A 238 16.18 15.60 -4.10
N ASN A 239 15.79 15.68 -5.38
CA ASN A 239 15.20 16.89 -5.94
C ASN A 239 13.89 17.26 -5.24
N PHE A 240 12.97 16.30 -5.08
CA PHE A 240 11.67 16.56 -4.48
C PHE A 240 11.77 16.88 -2.98
N ASN A 241 12.52 16.07 -2.23
CA ASN A 241 12.59 16.17 -0.77
C ASN A 241 13.66 17.16 -0.25
N GLY A 242 14.55 17.66 -1.12
CA GLY A 242 15.65 18.53 -0.68
C GLY A 242 16.72 17.80 0.14
N THR A 243 16.94 16.51 -0.15
CA THR A 243 17.88 15.64 0.57
C THR A 243 19.09 15.29 -0.30
N ASN A 244 20.03 14.52 0.24
CA ASN A 244 21.17 13.99 -0.52
C ASN A 244 21.48 12.53 -0.14
N ILE A 245 20.57 11.63 -0.50
CA ILE A 245 20.75 10.18 -0.33
C ILE A 245 21.46 9.57 -1.53
N ASN A 246 22.20 8.49 -1.29
CA ASN A 246 22.87 7.69 -2.34
C ASN A 246 22.35 6.24 -2.41
N ASN A 247 21.48 5.83 -1.49
CA ASN A 247 20.91 4.49 -1.46
C ASN A 247 19.60 4.44 -2.26
N SER A 248 19.51 3.52 -3.21
CA SER A 248 18.32 3.31 -4.04
C SER A 248 17.37 2.25 -3.46
N ASN A 249 17.69 1.65 -2.31
CA ASN A 249 16.80 0.72 -1.63
C ASN A 249 15.89 1.49 -0.67
N TRP A 250 14.58 1.22 -0.74
CA TRP A 250 13.65 1.73 0.26
C TRP A 250 13.74 0.88 1.53
N GLN A 251 13.57 1.52 2.68
CA GLN A 251 13.50 0.87 3.99
C GLN A 251 12.37 1.50 4.80
N HIS A 252 11.62 0.67 5.52
CA HIS A 252 10.58 1.13 6.43
C HIS A 252 11.22 1.79 7.66
N ASP A 253 10.70 2.95 8.04
CA ASP A 253 11.10 3.68 9.23
C ASP A 253 9.98 3.65 10.28
N VAL A 254 10.25 2.95 11.38
CA VAL A 254 9.29 2.74 12.46
C VAL A 254 8.86 4.04 13.15
N GLY A 255 9.72 5.07 13.11
CA GLY A 255 9.42 6.38 13.67
C GLY A 255 8.24 7.08 12.98
N HIS A 256 8.16 6.94 11.65
CA HIS A 256 7.06 7.50 10.84
C HIS A 256 5.73 6.76 11.03
N ARG A 257 5.73 5.54 11.57
CA ARG A 257 4.50 4.80 11.83
C ARG A 257 3.72 5.35 13.03
N GLY A 258 4.37 6.11 13.92
CA GLY A 258 3.71 6.84 15.01
C GLY A 258 2.98 5.93 16.01
N GLY A 259 3.52 4.74 16.29
CA GLY A 259 2.97 3.80 17.26
C GLY A 259 1.72 3.03 16.82
N VAL A 260 1.27 3.19 15.56
CA VAL A 260 0.18 2.36 15.02
C VAL A 260 0.62 0.89 15.01
N PRO A 261 -0.12 -0.03 15.69
CA PRO A 261 0.27 -1.43 15.75
C PRO A 261 0.39 -2.08 14.36
N TYR A 262 1.26 -3.07 14.26
CA TYR A 262 1.32 -3.96 13.09
C TYR A 262 0.28 -5.05 13.26
N GLY A 263 -0.53 -5.29 12.23
CA GLY A 263 -1.53 -6.37 12.24
C GLY A 263 -0.91 -7.76 12.21
N ASP A 264 0.33 -7.88 11.74
CA ASP A 264 1.11 -9.11 11.71
C ASP A 264 2.13 -9.16 12.86
N GLY A 265 2.16 -10.27 13.60
CA GLY A 265 3.02 -10.46 14.76
C GLY A 265 4.51 -10.69 14.45
N ASP A 266 4.87 -11.13 13.24
CA ASP A 266 6.26 -11.17 12.78
C ASP A 266 6.74 -9.77 12.43
N VAL A 267 5.94 -8.99 11.69
CA VAL A 267 6.22 -7.59 11.38
C VAL A 267 6.34 -6.78 12.68
N GLY A 268 5.42 -6.99 13.62
CA GLY A 268 5.48 -6.39 14.95
C GLY A 268 6.72 -6.79 15.75
N ARG A 269 7.24 -8.01 15.61
CA ARG A 269 8.50 -8.42 16.25
C ARG A 269 9.72 -7.80 15.58
N GLN A 270 9.71 -7.68 14.26
CA GLN A 270 10.79 -7.11 13.48
C GLN A 270 10.92 -5.59 13.70
N PHE A 271 9.81 -4.88 13.74
CA PHE A 271 9.77 -3.41 13.77
C PHE A 271 9.28 -2.81 15.09
N GLY A 272 8.50 -3.53 15.89
CA GLY A 272 7.95 -3.04 17.16
C GLY A 272 8.97 -2.91 18.30
N ARG A 273 10.21 -3.39 18.13
CA ARG A 273 11.29 -3.23 19.14
C ARG A 273 11.97 -1.87 19.11
N GLY A 274 11.63 -0.98 18.17
CA GLY A 274 12.21 0.36 18.04
C GLY A 274 11.42 1.48 18.73
N ALA A 275 10.28 1.16 19.34
CA ALA A 275 9.44 2.13 20.07
C ALA A 275 9.46 1.80 21.57
N ALA A 276 10.59 2.07 22.23
CA ALA A 276 10.72 2.11 23.68
C ALA A 276 11.55 3.32 24.08
#